data_AF-A0A9J6Q0X9-F1
#
_entry.id   AF-A0A9J6Q0X9-F1
#
_cell.length_a   1.000
_cell.length_b   1.000
_cell.length_c   1.000
_cell.angle_alpha   90.00
_cell.angle_beta   90.00
_cell.angle_gamma   90.00
#
_symmetry.space_group_name_H-M   'P 1'
#
loop_
_entity.id
_entity.type
_entity.pdbx_description
1 polymer ?
#
loop_
_entity_poly.entity_id
_entity_poly.type
_entity_poly.pdbx_seq_one_letter_code
_entity_poly.pdbx_strand_id
1 'polypeptide(L)'
;MDEKPIDWRGSSLDDLKAVPEDARIAAGFALHKVQHGQDPGDFKVISDWGPGVMELQLNDGTGSWRVVYVAKFEEAIYVLHSFQKKTQKTSKSDVSIITRRW
;
A
#
# COMPACT_ATOMS: atom_id res chain seq x y z
N MET A 1 6.63 -15.25 -17.39
CA MET A 1 5.96 -13.93 -17.48
C MET A 1 6.72 -13.04 -16.53
N ASP A 2 7.15 -11.87 -17.00
CA ASP A 2 7.81 -10.91 -16.13
C ASP A 2 6.78 -10.33 -15.16
N GLU A 3 7.14 -10.24 -13.88
CA GLU A 3 6.27 -9.67 -12.86
C GLU A 3 6.08 -8.17 -13.12
N LYS A 4 4.87 -7.65 -12.87
CA LYS A 4 4.62 -6.21 -13.02
C LYS A 4 5.52 -5.44 -12.04
N PRO A 5 6.31 -4.45 -12.48
CA PRO A 5 7.24 -3.77 -11.59
C PRO A 5 6.49 -2.92 -10.56
N ILE A 6 7.15 -2.63 -9.44
CA ILE A 6 6.66 -1.70 -8.41
C ILE A 6 7.39 -0.36 -8.54
N ASP A 7 6.62 0.72 -8.70
CA ASP A 7 7.09 2.10 -8.56
C ASP A 7 6.79 2.60 -7.14
N TRP A 8 7.84 2.85 -6.38
CA TRP A 8 7.76 3.38 -5.03
C TRP A 8 7.75 4.91 -5.05
N ARG A 9 6.57 5.50 -4.80
CA ARG A 9 6.39 6.96 -4.85
C ARG A 9 6.91 7.65 -3.59
N GLY A 10 7.86 8.56 -3.79
CA GLY A 10 8.42 9.36 -2.71
C GLY A 10 9.09 8.49 -1.65
N SER A 11 8.72 8.67 -0.38
CA SER A 11 9.28 7.91 0.74
C SER A 11 8.63 6.53 0.94
N SER A 12 7.69 6.09 0.11
CA SER A 12 6.82 4.95 0.43
C SER A 12 7.57 3.63 0.68
N LEU A 13 8.74 3.43 0.06
CA LEU A 13 9.61 2.28 0.32
C LEU A 13 10.32 2.40 1.67
N ASP A 14 10.85 3.57 2.00
CA ASP A 14 11.55 3.81 3.26
C ASP A 14 10.57 3.76 4.44
N ASP A 15 9.37 4.30 4.25
CA ASP A 15 8.27 4.21 5.21
C ASP A 15 7.88 2.73 5.45
N LEU A 16 7.81 1.90 4.41
CA LEU A 16 7.56 0.47 4.55
C LEU A 16 8.71 -0.26 5.24
N LYS A 17 9.96 0.12 4.98
CA LYS A 17 11.13 -0.48 5.64
C LYS A 17 11.15 -0.19 7.14
N ALA A 18 10.57 0.92 7.59
CA ALA A 18 10.43 1.28 9.00
C ALA A 18 9.31 0.52 9.73
N VAL A 19 8.44 -0.21 9.01
CA VAL A 19 7.42 -1.08 9.59
C VAL A 19 8.07 -2.33 10.21
N PRO A 20 7.54 -2.88 11.32
CA PRO A 20 8.00 -4.14 11.89
C PRO A 20 8.10 -5.27 10.85
N GLU A 21 9.04 -6.19 11.08
CA GLU A 21 9.42 -7.21 10.11
C GLU A 21 8.24 -8.06 9.62
N ASP A 22 7.39 -8.53 10.53
CA ASP A 22 6.24 -9.38 10.19
C ASP A 22 5.24 -8.66 9.26
N ALA A 23 4.92 -7.39 9.57
CA ALA A 23 4.05 -6.58 8.72
C ALA A 23 4.71 -6.25 7.38
N ARG A 24 6.04 -6.06 7.33
CA ARG A 24 6.79 -5.84 6.09
C ARG A 24 6.82 -7.10 5.21
N ILE A 25 6.96 -8.28 5.80
CA ILE A 25 6.87 -9.57 5.07
C ILE A 25 5.45 -9.75 4.50
N ALA A 26 4.42 -9.50 5.31
CA ALA A 26 3.04 -9.57 4.87
C ALA A 26 2.75 -8.59 3.71
N ALA A 27 3.26 -7.36 3.79
CA ALA A 27 3.18 -6.37 2.71
C ALA A 27 3.85 -6.87 1.42
N GLY A 28 5.07 -7.38 1.53
CA GLY A 28 5.83 -7.90 0.38
C GLY A 28 5.12 -9.06 -0.30
N PHE A 29 4.58 -10.00 0.49
CA PHE A 29 3.80 -11.13 -0.03
C PHE A 29 2.52 -10.67 -0.74
N ALA A 30 1.79 -9.71 -0.15
CA ALA A 30 0.60 -9.13 -0.75
C ALA A 30 0.92 -8.41 -2.07
N LEU A 31 1.96 -7.56 -2.10
CA LEU A 31 2.38 -6.86 -3.31
C LEU A 31 2.85 -7.83 -4.40
N HIS A 32 3.61 -8.88 -4.04
CA HIS A 32 4.03 -9.91 -4.99
C HIS A 32 2.83 -10.60 -5.67
N LYS A 33 1.74 -10.86 -4.93
CA LYS A 33 0.50 -11.35 -5.55
C LYS A 33 -0.07 -10.36 -6.56
N VAL A 34 -0.12 -9.07 -6.22
CA VAL A 34 -0.59 -8.03 -7.15
C VAL A 34 0.30 -7.96 -8.40
N GLN A 35 1.62 -8.12 -8.27
CA GLN A 35 2.55 -8.16 -9.41
C GLN A 35 2.23 -9.29 -10.40
N HIS A 36 1.57 -10.35 -9.92
CA HIS A 36 1.13 -11.50 -10.69
C HIS A 36 -0.37 -11.49 -11.02
N GLY A 37 -1.06 -10.35 -10.80
CA GLY A 37 -2.50 -10.23 -11.05
C GLY A 37 -3.38 -11.03 -10.10
N GLN A 38 -2.86 -11.42 -8.94
CA GLN A 38 -3.55 -12.21 -7.92
C GLN A 38 -4.12 -11.31 -6.81
N ASP A 39 -5.11 -11.83 -6.09
CA ASP A 39 -5.73 -11.15 -4.95
C ASP A 39 -4.74 -11.03 -3.76
N PRO A 40 -4.46 -9.81 -3.25
CA PRO A 40 -3.51 -9.61 -2.16
C PRO A 40 -4.01 -10.05 -0.78
N GLY A 41 -5.30 -10.36 -0.61
CA GLY A 41 -5.91 -10.72 0.68
C GLY A 41 -6.74 -9.58 1.28
N ASP A 42 -6.40 -9.10 2.48
CA ASP A 42 -7.16 -8.05 3.13
C ASP A 42 -6.81 -6.66 2.58
N PHE A 43 -7.72 -6.11 1.77
CA PHE A 43 -7.60 -4.77 1.22
C PHE A 43 -8.95 -4.06 1.11
N LYS A 44 -8.91 -2.74 0.92
CA LYS A 44 -10.07 -1.90 0.61
C LYS A 44 -9.82 -1.05 -0.62
N VAL A 45 -10.84 -0.87 -1.45
CA VAL A 45 -10.84 0.14 -2.50
C VAL A 45 -11.30 1.47 -1.90
N ILE A 46 -10.52 2.53 -2.07
CA ILE A 46 -10.81 3.85 -1.49
C ILE A 46 -10.91 4.89 -2.62
N SER A 47 -12.12 5.11 -3.12
CA SER A 47 -12.38 6.02 -4.25
C SER A 47 -12.04 7.48 -3.96
N ASP A 48 -12.19 7.91 -2.71
CA ASP A 48 -12.02 9.31 -2.30
C ASP A 48 -10.57 9.81 -2.40
N TRP A 49 -9.59 8.89 -2.51
CA TRP A 49 -8.18 9.23 -2.64
C TRP A 49 -7.68 9.23 -4.09
N GLY A 50 -8.50 8.75 -5.01
CA GLY A 50 -8.18 8.65 -6.43
C GLY A 50 -8.72 7.37 -7.06
N PRO A 51 -9.10 7.38 -8.35
CA PRO A 51 -9.59 6.19 -9.02
C PRO A 51 -8.57 5.05 -9.02
N GLY A 52 -8.98 3.90 -8.50
CA GLY A 52 -8.18 2.67 -8.41
C GLY A 52 -7.20 2.62 -7.24
N VAL A 53 -7.32 3.52 -6.26
CA VAL A 53 -6.54 3.46 -5.03
C VAL A 53 -7.03 2.31 -4.14
N MET A 54 -6.08 1.48 -3.71
CA MET A 54 -6.29 0.31 -2.86
C MET A 54 -5.46 0.44 -1.58
N GLU A 55 -6.05 0.13 -0.43
CA GLU A 55 -5.42 0.12 0.89
C GLU A 55 -5.26 -1.34 1.36
N LEU A 56 -4.04 -1.86 1.43
CA LEU A 56 -3.74 -3.12 2.13
C LEU A 56 -3.87 -2.91 3.63
N GLN A 57 -4.52 -3.84 4.32
CA GLN A 57 -4.67 -3.82 5.78
C GLN A 57 -3.79 -4.90 6.41
N LEU A 58 -2.79 -4.46 7.16
CA LEU A 58 -1.81 -5.35 7.79
C LEU A 58 -1.91 -5.21 9.32
N ASN A 59 -1.80 -6.32 10.03
CA ASN A 59 -1.80 -6.36 11.49
C ASN A 59 -0.75 -7.37 11.95
N ASP A 60 0.13 -6.95 12.85
CA ASP A 60 1.21 -7.78 13.41
C ASP A 60 1.00 -8.09 14.90
N GLY A 61 -0.22 -7.89 15.42
CA GLY A 61 -0.55 -8.03 16.83
C GLY A 61 -0.08 -6.87 17.71
N THR A 62 0.85 -6.03 17.24
CA THR A 62 1.38 -4.86 17.96
C THR A 62 0.86 -3.54 17.40
N GLY A 63 0.40 -3.55 16.14
CA GLY A 63 -0.09 -2.38 15.43
C GLY A 63 -0.89 -2.73 14.19
N SER A 64 -1.56 -1.71 13.66
CA SER A 64 -2.24 -1.76 12.37
C SER A 64 -1.48 -0.91 11.38
N TRP A 65 -1.08 -1.52 10.26
CA TRP A 65 -0.28 -0.88 9.22
C TRP A 65 -1.06 -0.88 7.91
N ARG A 66 -0.77 0.11 7.07
CA ARG A 66 -1.41 0.28 5.77
C ARG A 66 -0.36 0.48 4.70
N VAL A 67 -0.57 -0.15 3.56
CA VAL A 67 0.17 0.10 2.32
C VAL A 67 -0.84 0.48 1.26
N VAL A 68 -0.72 1.69 0.73
CA VAL A 68 -1.65 2.25 -0.24
C VAL A 68 -1.01 2.21 -1.62
N TYR A 69 -1.72 1.65 -2.60
CA TYR A 69 -1.18 1.45 -3.94
C TYR A 69 -2.24 1.61 -5.04
N VAL A 70 -1.80 1.70 -6.29
CA VAL A 70 -2.63 1.68 -7.50
C VAL A 70 -2.05 0.68 -8.49
N ALA A 71 -2.85 -0.30 -8.93
CA ALA A 71 -2.41 -1.35 -9.86
C ALA A 71 -3.15 -1.35 -11.22
N LYS A 72 -3.98 -0.33 -11.49
CA LYS A 72 -4.83 -0.26 -12.70
C LYS A 72 -4.05 0.05 -14.00
N PHE A 73 -2.87 0.65 -13.88
CA PHE A 73 -2.03 1.08 -15.01
C PHE A 73 -1.17 -0.08 -15.49
N GLU A 74 -0.99 -0.30 -16.78
CA GLU A 74 -0.28 -1.48 -17.30
C GLU A 74 1.22 -1.47 -16.94
N GLU A 75 1.80 -0.29 -16.79
CA GLU A 75 3.23 -0.04 -16.65
C GLU A 75 3.81 -0.54 -15.32
N ALA A 76 3.11 -0.29 -14.21
CA ALA A 76 3.61 -0.60 -12.87
C ALA A 76 2.50 -0.63 -11.82
N ILE A 77 2.84 -1.17 -10.65
CA ILE A 77 2.10 -0.96 -9.41
C ILE A 77 2.71 0.25 -8.70
N TYR A 78 1.93 1.29 -8.50
CA TYR A 78 2.40 2.51 -7.84
C TYR A 78 2.08 2.46 -6.35
N VAL A 79 3.09 2.29 -5.50
CA VAL A 79 2.91 2.33 -4.03
C VAL A 79 3.05 3.77 -3.56
N LEU A 80 1.93 4.32 -3.08
CA LEU A 80 1.77 5.73 -2.75
C LEU A 80 2.23 6.06 -1.34
N HIS A 81 1.90 5.23 -0.35
CA HIS A 81 2.17 5.53 1.05
C HIS A 81 2.16 4.26 1.91
N SER A 82 2.99 4.23 2.95
CA SER A 82 3.01 3.17 3.96
C SER A 82 3.02 3.81 5.35
N PHE A 83 2.10 3.43 6.25
CA PHE A 83 1.97 4.11 7.54
C PHE A 83 1.30 3.24 8.62
N GLN A 84 1.50 3.62 9.88
CA GLN A 84 0.74 3.04 11.01
C GLN A 84 -0.62 3.72 11.15
N LYS A 85 -1.70 2.94 11.07
CA LYS A 85 -3.05 3.42 11.34
C LYS A 85 -3.34 3.33 12.83
N LYS A 86 -3.37 4.48 13.49
CA LYS A 86 -3.60 4.61 14.95
C LYS A 86 -5.06 4.86 15.33
N THR A 87 -5.89 5.24 14.35
CA THR A 87 -7.31 5.56 14.56
C THR A 87 -8.16 4.99 13.43
N GLN A 88 -9.48 5.00 13.60
CA GLN A 88 -10.41 4.46 12.59
C GLN A 88 -10.35 5.22 11.26
N LYS A 89 -10.18 6.54 11.31
CA LYS A 89 -10.11 7.41 10.13
C LYS A 89 -8.65 7.67 9.75
N THR A 90 -8.31 7.49 8.48
CA THR A 90 -6.99 7.88 7.95
C THR A 90 -6.79 9.38 8.17
N SER A 91 -5.61 9.77 8.66
CA SER A 91 -5.35 11.16 9.03
C SER A 91 -5.35 12.07 7.80
N LYS A 92 -5.67 13.36 7.98
CA LYS A 92 -5.59 14.33 6.86
C LYS A 92 -4.20 14.40 6.24
N SER A 93 -3.15 14.21 7.04
CA SER A 93 -1.77 14.19 6.58
C SER A 93 -1.51 12.99 5.66
N ASP A 94 -1.93 11.80 6.06
CA ASP A 94 -1.77 10.59 5.24
C ASP A 94 -2.58 10.69 3.95
N VAL A 95 -3.83 11.17 4.02
CA VAL A 95 -4.66 11.42 2.82
C VAL A 95 -3.97 12.41 1.88
N SER A 96 -3.39 13.50 2.41
CA SER A 96 -2.68 14.48 1.59
C SER A 96 -1.43 13.91 0.92
N ILE A 97 -0.73 12.95 1.55
CA ILE A 97 0.41 12.27 0.94
C ILE A 97 -0.06 11.36 -0.19
N ILE A 98 -1.11 10.57 0.05
CA ILE A 98 -1.69 9.65 -0.93
C ILE A 98 -2.17 10.40 -2.16
N THR A 99 -3.01 11.42 -1.99
CA THR A 99 -3.61 12.17 -3.12
C THR A 99 -2.59 13.00 -3.89
N ARG A 100 -1.47 13.40 -3.29
CA ARG A 100 -0.38 14.12 -3.97
C ARG A 100 0.52 13.19 -4.80
N ARG A 101 0.56 11.90 -4.46
CA ARG A 101 1.42 10.91 -5.12
C ARG A 101 0.68 10.09 -6.19
N TRP A 102 -0.66 10.04 -6.11
CA TRP A 102 -1.56 9.51 -7.16
C TRP A 102 -1.43 10.33 -8.44
#